data_AF-A0A9X8YQL2-F1
#
_entry.id   AF-A0A9X8YQL2-F1
#
_cell.length_a   1.000
_cell.length_b   1.000
_cell.length_c   1.000
_cell.angle_alpha   90.00
_cell.angle_beta   90.00
_cell.angle_gamma   90.00
#
_symmetry.space_group_name_H-M   'P 1'
#
loop_
_entity.id
_entity.type
_entity.pdbx_description
1 polymer ?
#
loop_
_entity_poly.entity_id
_entity_poly.type
_entity_poly.pdbx_seq_one_letter_code
_entity_poly.pdbx_strand_id
1 'polypeptide(L)'
;ETNNPGRKMKMYNTIFNTQNQFELGSHMLNLGGQYRYEKLGDSGNQLSSAQDVNQLTRWSWALFAEDEWALTNDFSLTSGIRMDRDQNFGSHWSPRMYGVWHLTEQWTLKGGVSAGYRSPDLRQSSANWGQVTGGGVRKGIIVGNPDLQPEKSLSEEIGLMWDSLKGVNAGITVFNTDFKNKITEVRRCEDTPDCKIGNDVYDFISDRVNVDKANMRGVEATFGWQINKDWKWNTNYTYTSSEQKSGEFQGKALNQMPKHMVNTVLDWRAT
;
A
#
# COMPACT_ATOMS: atom_id res chain seq x y z
N GLU A 1 19.48 -6.11 -3.52
CA GLU A 1 19.66 -7.35 -2.75
C GLU A 1 19.40 -7.02 -1.29
N THR A 2 18.64 -7.86 -0.59
CA THR A 2 18.43 -7.72 0.86
C THR A 2 19.02 -8.94 1.54
N ASN A 3 19.94 -8.73 2.47
CA ASN A 3 20.64 -9.79 3.18
C ASN A 3 20.39 -9.66 4.69
N ASN A 4 19.86 -10.71 5.31
CA ASN A 4 19.80 -10.85 6.75
C ASN A 4 20.70 -12.02 7.17
N PRO A 5 21.95 -11.73 7.59
CA PRO A 5 22.92 -12.76 7.93
C PRO A 5 22.51 -13.58 9.18
N GLY A 6 21.82 -12.95 10.14
CA GLY A 6 21.34 -13.64 11.36
C GLY A 6 20.33 -14.76 11.07
N ARG A 7 19.54 -14.63 9.99
CA ARG A 7 18.55 -15.63 9.55
C ARG A 7 19.04 -16.45 8.34
N LYS A 8 20.26 -16.22 7.84
CA LYS A 8 20.75 -16.76 6.56
C LYS A 8 19.72 -16.55 5.43
N MET A 9 19.11 -15.37 5.39
CA MET A 9 18.07 -15.02 4.41
C MET A 9 18.63 -14.06 3.37
N LYS A 10 18.42 -14.37 2.09
CA LYS A 10 18.81 -13.55 0.94
C LYS A 10 17.63 -13.35 0.01
N MET A 11 17.35 -12.10 -0.37
CA MET A 11 16.31 -11.76 -1.33
C MET A 11 16.91 -11.03 -2.54
N TYR A 12 16.59 -11.54 -3.73
CA TYR A 12 17.00 -10.99 -5.02
C TYR A 12 15.75 -10.60 -5.81
N ASN A 13 15.71 -9.33 -6.22
CA ASN A 13 14.67 -8.81 -7.10
C ASN A 13 15.33 -8.28 -8.37
N THR A 14 14.99 -8.85 -9.51
CA THR A 14 15.40 -8.38 -10.83
C THR A 14 14.22 -7.67 -11.47
N ILE A 15 14.38 -6.38 -11.79
CA ILE A 15 13.33 -5.56 -12.38
C ILE A 15 13.82 -5.03 -13.72
N PHE A 16 13.04 -5.27 -14.77
CA PHE A 16 13.16 -4.58 -16.05
C PHE A 16 11.96 -3.65 -16.20
N ASN A 17 12.20 -2.38 -16.53
CA ASN A 17 11.15 -1.37 -16.62
C ASN A 17 11.38 -0.50 -17.85
N THR A 18 10.32 -0.28 -18.63
CA THR A 18 10.30 0.63 -19.77
C THR A 18 9.14 1.59 -19.61
N GLN A 19 9.38 2.86 -19.95
CA GLN A 19 8.38 3.91 -19.99
C GLN A 19 8.73 4.84 -21.13
N ASN A 20 7.75 5.12 -21.98
CA ASN A 20 7.86 6.00 -23.12
C ASN A 20 6.75 7.03 -23.01
N GLN A 21 7.09 8.29 -23.29
CA GLN A 21 6.19 9.42 -23.22
C GLN A 21 6.05 10.01 -24.62
N PHE A 22 4.82 10.27 -25.03
CA PHE A 22 4.47 10.80 -26.34
C PHE A 22 3.59 12.03 -26.15
N GLU A 23 4.00 13.13 -26.78
CA GLU A 23 3.20 14.36 -26.83
C GLU A 23 2.37 14.34 -28.12
N LEU A 24 1.06 14.33 -27.97
CA LEU A 24 0.08 14.17 -29.04
C LEU A 24 -0.94 15.32 -28.96
N GLY A 25 -0.50 16.54 -29.25
CA GLY A 25 -1.34 17.73 -29.16
C GLY A 25 -1.75 18.05 -27.72
N SER A 26 -3.04 17.95 -27.41
CA SER A 26 -3.57 18.13 -26.04
C SER A 26 -3.37 16.91 -25.13
N HIS A 27 -2.75 15.84 -25.64
CA HIS A 27 -2.55 14.59 -24.93
C HIS A 27 -1.07 14.34 -24.62
N MET A 28 -0.80 13.87 -23.42
CA MET A 28 0.50 13.36 -23.01
C MET A 28 0.34 11.89 -22.64
N LEU A 29 0.68 11.02 -23.59
CA LEU A 29 0.51 9.58 -23.48
C LEU A 29 1.78 8.93 -22.93
N ASN A 30 1.64 8.23 -21.81
CA ASN A 30 2.67 7.43 -21.16
C ASN A 30 2.35 5.94 -21.35
N LEU A 31 3.24 5.22 -22.05
CA LEU A 31 3.13 3.77 -22.25
C LEU A 31 4.34 3.08 -21.64
N GLY A 32 4.12 1.98 -20.95
CA GLY A 32 5.23 1.24 -20.39
C GLY A 32 4.91 -0.17 -19.97
N GLY A 33 5.97 -0.85 -19.56
CA GLY A 33 5.94 -2.23 -19.16
C GLY A 33 6.96 -2.50 -18.08
N GLN A 34 6.65 -3.46 -17.22
CA GLN A 34 7.53 -3.88 -16.15
C GLN A 34 7.56 -5.40 -16.10
N TYR A 35 8.74 -5.97 -15.90
CA TYR A 35 8.92 -7.37 -15.56
C TYR A 35 9.70 -7.44 -14.26
N ARG A 36 9.23 -8.27 -13.32
CA ARG A 36 9.87 -8.48 -12.02
C ARG A 36 10.01 -9.97 -11.78
N TYR A 37 11.23 -10.39 -11.46
CA TYR A 37 11.55 -11.71 -10.96
C TYR A 37 12.08 -11.61 -9.54
N GLU A 38 11.45 -12.34 -8.62
CA GLU A 38 11.76 -12.37 -7.20
C GLU A 38 12.28 -13.76 -6.84
N LYS A 39 13.40 -13.81 -6.11
CA LYS A 39 13.98 -15.02 -5.54
C LYS A 39 14.32 -14.78 -4.08
N LEU A 40 13.67 -15.53 -3.20
CA LEU A 40 13.92 -15.55 -1.77
C LEU A 40 14.60 -16.87 -1.41
N GLY A 41 15.82 -16.80 -0.88
CA GLY A 41 16.45 -17.90 -0.15
C GLY A 41 16.34 -17.64 1.35
N ASP A 42 15.73 -18.54 2.11
CA ASP A 42 15.58 -18.43 3.56
C ASP A 42 15.64 -19.85 4.17
N SER A 43 16.71 -20.13 4.92
CA SER A 43 16.88 -21.41 5.63
C SER A 43 16.12 -21.44 6.97
N GLY A 44 15.38 -20.38 7.30
CA GLY A 44 14.62 -20.24 8.55
C GLY A 44 13.19 -20.76 8.47
N ASN A 45 12.89 -21.73 7.60
CA ASN A 45 11.57 -22.37 7.56
C ASN A 45 11.38 -23.23 8.83
N GLN A 46 10.30 -22.97 9.56
CA GLN A 46 10.01 -23.62 10.85
C GLN A 46 8.97 -24.72 10.73
N LEU A 47 8.52 -25.01 9.51
CA LEU A 47 7.60 -26.10 9.23
C LEU A 47 8.41 -27.40 9.08
N SER A 48 8.28 -28.32 10.03
CA SER A 48 9.03 -29.59 10.03
C SER A 48 8.74 -30.46 8.80
N SER A 49 7.52 -30.42 8.27
CA SER A 49 7.12 -31.14 7.06
C SER A 49 7.75 -30.61 5.76
N ALA A 50 8.42 -29.46 5.80
CA ALA A 50 8.95 -28.80 4.61
C ALA A 50 10.29 -28.06 4.85
N GLN A 51 11.13 -28.55 5.76
CA GLN A 51 12.42 -27.91 6.08
C GLN A 51 13.35 -27.75 4.87
N ASP A 52 13.22 -28.63 3.87
CA ASP A 52 13.99 -28.57 2.63
C ASP A 52 13.58 -27.41 1.71
N VAL A 53 12.39 -26.84 1.93
CA VAL A 53 11.92 -25.66 1.20
C VAL A 53 12.62 -24.42 1.77
N ASN A 54 13.73 -24.07 1.15
CA ASN A 54 14.53 -22.90 1.51
C ASN A 54 14.59 -21.85 0.40
N GLN A 55 13.93 -22.08 -0.73
CA GLN A 55 13.92 -21.16 -1.86
C GLN A 55 12.49 -20.98 -2.40
N LEU A 56 12.07 -19.73 -2.56
CA LEU A 56 10.81 -19.33 -3.16
C LEU A 56 11.08 -18.36 -4.31
N THR A 57 10.38 -18.53 -5.42
CA THR A 57 10.54 -17.67 -6.59
C THR A 57 9.20 -17.25 -7.13
N ARG A 58 9.13 -16.05 -7.71
CA ARG A 58 7.94 -15.56 -8.40
C ARG A 58 8.32 -14.63 -9.54
N TRP A 59 7.66 -14.78 -10.68
CA TRP A 59 7.66 -13.75 -11.71
C TRP A 59 6.33 -12.99 -11.73
N SER A 60 6.42 -11.74 -12.14
CA SER A 60 5.26 -10.92 -12.45
C SER A 60 5.63 -9.95 -13.57
N TRP A 61 4.66 -9.58 -14.39
CA TRP A 61 4.84 -8.51 -15.37
C TRP A 61 3.64 -7.59 -15.36
N ALA A 62 3.83 -6.38 -15.86
CA ALA A 62 2.78 -5.41 -16.00
C ALA A 62 2.92 -4.65 -17.32
N LEU A 63 1.78 -4.25 -17.86
CA LEU A 63 1.67 -3.27 -18.92
C LEU A 63 0.80 -2.13 -18.42
N PHE A 64 1.19 -0.91 -18.74
CA PHE A 64 0.43 0.27 -18.34
C PHE A 64 0.36 1.29 -19.45
N ALA A 65 -0.76 1.97 -19.49
CA ALA A 65 -1.04 3.10 -20.35
C ALA A 65 -1.69 4.19 -19.52
N GLU A 66 -1.24 5.41 -19.70
CA GLU A 66 -1.79 6.60 -19.07
C GLU A 66 -1.82 7.74 -20.06
N ASP A 67 -2.91 8.48 -20.07
CA ASP A 67 -3.10 9.67 -20.88
C ASP A 67 -3.45 10.83 -19.96
N GLU A 68 -2.62 11.87 -19.99
CA GLU A 68 -2.98 13.19 -19.47
C GLU A 68 -3.52 14.04 -20.60
N TRP A 69 -4.80 14.34 -20.53
CA TRP A 69 -5.52 15.14 -21.51
C TRP A 69 -5.78 16.53 -20.95
N ALA A 70 -5.19 17.56 -21.57
CA ALA A 70 -5.58 18.95 -21.37
C ALA A 70 -6.91 19.21 -22.11
N LEU A 71 -8.04 18.95 -21.45
CA LEU A 71 -9.38 19.17 -22.02
C LEU A 71 -9.62 20.65 -22.33
N THR A 72 -9.11 21.52 -21.47
CA THR A 72 -9.09 22.97 -21.64
C THR A 72 -7.74 23.52 -21.16
N ASN A 73 -7.52 24.83 -21.25
CA ASN A 73 -6.32 25.46 -20.70
C ASN A 73 -6.25 25.36 -19.16
N ASP A 74 -7.40 25.14 -18.50
CA ASP A 74 -7.53 25.18 -17.05
C ASP A 74 -7.88 23.81 -16.45
N PHE A 75 -8.21 22.81 -17.28
CA PHE A 75 -8.63 21.49 -16.83
C PHE A 75 -7.85 20.38 -17.53
N SER A 76 -7.13 19.61 -16.72
CA SER A 76 -6.44 18.40 -17.12
C SER A 76 -7.09 17.17 -16.51
N LEU A 77 -7.30 16.13 -17.32
CA LEU A 77 -7.78 14.83 -16.90
C LEU A 77 -6.71 13.77 -17.19
N THR A 78 -6.19 13.16 -16.15
CA THR A 78 -5.30 12.00 -16.25
C THR A 78 -6.11 10.73 -16.10
N SER A 79 -6.08 9.87 -17.11
CA SER A 79 -6.70 8.54 -17.05
C SER A 79 -5.63 7.48 -17.30
N GLY A 80 -5.66 6.40 -16.54
CA GLY A 80 -4.65 5.37 -16.66
C GLY A 80 -5.20 4.00 -16.33
N ILE A 81 -4.58 2.99 -16.90
CA ILE A 81 -4.86 1.60 -16.60
C ILE A 81 -3.57 0.81 -16.55
N ARG A 82 -3.45 -0.03 -15.54
CA ARG A 82 -2.36 -0.98 -15.38
C ARG A 82 -2.91 -2.39 -15.33
N MET A 83 -2.36 -3.28 -16.15
CA MET A 83 -2.60 -4.71 -16.08
C MET A 83 -1.38 -5.38 -15.47
N ASP A 84 -1.52 -6.01 -14.31
CA ASP A 84 -0.50 -6.86 -13.71
C ASP A 84 -0.86 -8.33 -13.95
N ARG A 85 0.14 -9.15 -14.29
CA ARG A 85 0.06 -10.62 -14.33
C ARG A 85 1.05 -11.16 -13.33
N ASP A 86 0.54 -11.81 -12.30
CA ASP A 86 1.32 -12.52 -11.31
C ASP A 86 1.33 -14.03 -11.62
N GLN A 87 2.47 -14.68 -11.41
CA GLN A 87 2.62 -16.12 -11.62
C GLN A 87 1.58 -16.95 -10.84
N ASN A 88 1.28 -16.56 -9.60
CA ASN A 88 0.42 -17.32 -8.69
C ASN A 88 -1.01 -16.75 -8.66
N PHE A 89 -1.17 -15.44 -8.84
CA PHE A 89 -2.47 -14.76 -8.65
C PHE A 89 -3.16 -14.30 -9.93
N GLY A 90 -2.59 -14.64 -11.09
CA GLY A 90 -3.20 -14.35 -12.38
C GLY A 90 -3.21 -12.86 -12.71
N SER A 91 -4.24 -12.41 -13.45
CA SER A 91 -4.31 -11.05 -13.99
C SER A 91 -5.14 -10.12 -13.12
N HIS A 92 -4.68 -8.89 -12.94
CA HIS A 92 -5.36 -7.81 -12.24
C HIS A 92 -5.30 -6.51 -13.02
N TRP A 93 -6.37 -5.72 -12.91
CA TRP A 93 -6.52 -4.44 -13.57
C TRP A 93 -6.69 -3.35 -12.52
N SER A 94 -5.89 -2.31 -12.66
CA SER A 94 -5.86 -1.14 -11.78
C SER A 94 -6.10 0.13 -12.60
N PRO A 95 -7.39 0.47 -12.86
CA PRO A 95 -7.73 1.76 -13.46
C PRO A 95 -7.52 2.92 -12.48
N ARG A 96 -7.19 4.09 -13.01
CA ARG A 96 -7.21 5.37 -12.30
C ARG A 96 -7.73 6.49 -13.18
N MET A 97 -8.36 7.47 -12.55
CA MET A 97 -8.79 8.71 -13.18
C MET A 97 -8.62 9.85 -12.19
N TYR A 98 -8.00 10.94 -12.62
CA TYR A 98 -7.69 12.08 -11.78
C TYR A 98 -7.86 13.38 -12.57
N GLY A 99 -8.61 14.33 -12.02
CA GLY A 99 -8.82 15.64 -12.59
C GLY A 99 -8.10 16.72 -11.80
N VAL A 100 -7.52 17.69 -12.51
CA VAL A 100 -6.97 18.92 -11.95
C VAL A 100 -7.61 20.09 -12.67
N TRP A 101 -8.38 20.90 -11.95
CA TRP A 101 -9.08 22.07 -12.47
C TRP A 101 -8.61 23.34 -11.78
N HIS A 102 -7.96 24.22 -12.52
CA HIS A 102 -7.70 25.60 -12.14
C HIS A 102 -8.98 26.42 -12.29
N LEU A 103 -9.74 26.57 -11.20
CA LEU A 103 -10.97 27.36 -11.18
C LEU A 103 -10.68 28.84 -11.43
N THR A 104 -9.57 29.31 -10.86
CA THR A 104 -8.95 30.63 -11.09
C THR A 104 -7.44 30.51 -10.86
N GLU A 105 -6.69 31.59 -11.05
CA GLU A 105 -5.24 31.63 -10.70
C GLU A 105 -4.95 31.28 -9.23
N GLN A 106 -5.94 31.44 -8.34
CA GLN A 106 -5.79 31.21 -6.90
C GLN A 106 -6.39 29.89 -6.43
N TRP A 107 -7.33 29.31 -7.16
CA TRP A 107 -8.10 28.15 -6.71
C TRP A 107 -7.90 26.96 -7.65
N THR A 108 -7.48 25.83 -7.09
CA THR A 108 -7.36 24.57 -7.82
C THR A 108 -8.19 23.49 -7.14
N LEU A 109 -9.13 22.91 -7.87
CA LEU A 109 -9.86 21.72 -7.47
C LEU A 109 -9.15 20.50 -8.04
N LYS A 110 -8.89 19.50 -7.20
CA LYS A 110 -8.30 18.22 -7.59
C LYS A 110 -9.17 17.09 -7.09
N GLY A 111 -9.15 15.96 -7.78
CA GLY A 111 -9.80 14.78 -7.27
C GLY A 111 -9.71 13.62 -8.23
N GLY A 112 -9.91 12.43 -7.72
CA GLY A 112 -9.82 11.24 -8.53
C GLY A 112 -10.20 9.97 -7.80
N VAL A 113 -10.22 8.90 -8.58
CA VAL A 113 -10.45 7.54 -8.14
C VAL A 113 -9.34 6.65 -8.67
N SER A 114 -8.82 5.76 -7.83
CA SER A 114 -7.78 4.82 -8.21
C SER A 114 -7.98 3.46 -7.58
N ALA A 115 -7.80 2.42 -8.38
CA ALA A 115 -7.82 1.04 -7.92
C ALA A 115 -6.40 0.53 -7.67
N GLY A 116 -6.11 0.11 -6.44
CA GLY A 116 -4.84 -0.49 -6.04
C GLY A 116 -4.89 -2.01 -5.98
N TYR A 117 -3.71 -2.61 -6.11
CA TYR A 117 -3.50 -4.06 -6.05
C TYR A 117 -2.22 -4.37 -5.28
N ARG A 118 -2.27 -5.35 -4.38
CA ARG A 118 -1.09 -5.92 -3.74
C ARG A 118 -1.18 -7.45 -3.70
N SER A 119 -0.27 -8.10 -4.42
CA SER A 119 -0.08 -9.56 -4.32
C SER A 119 0.43 -9.94 -2.91
N PRO A 120 -0.03 -11.05 -2.32
CA PRO A 120 0.57 -11.61 -1.10
C PRO A 120 2.08 -11.81 -1.25
N ASP A 121 2.85 -11.71 -0.17
CA ASP A 121 4.29 -11.98 -0.25
C ASP A 121 4.57 -13.48 -0.49
N LEU A 122 5.77 -13.80 -1.00
CA LEU A 122 6.21 -15.18 -1.26
C LEU A 122 6.01 -16.13 -0.06
N ARG A 123 6.34 -15.66 1.15
CA ARG A 123 6.18 -16.45 2.39
C ARG A 123 4.74 -16.52 2.87
N GLN A 124 3.93 -15.50 2.56
CA GLN A 124 2.53 -15.48 2.96
C GLN A 124 1.73 -16.50 2.15
N SER A 125 2.08 -16.68 0.87
CA SER A 125 1.36 -17.55 -0.07
C SER A 125 1.94 -18.96 -0.24
N SER A 126 3.05 -19.27 0.43
CA SER A 126 3.64 -20.61 0.37
C SER A 126 3.00 -21.53 1.41
N ALA A 127 2.30 -22.58 0.96
CA ALA A 127 1.70 -23.61 1.81
C ALA A 127 2.72 -24.31 2.72
N ASN A 128 3.97 -24.36 2.27
CA ASN A 128 5.05 -25.09 2.92
C ASN A 128 5.95 -24.18 3.75
N TRP A 129 5.44 -23.02 4.17
CA TRP A 129 6.23 -22.03 4.90
C TRP A 129 5.69 -21.79 6.31
N GLY A 130 6.54 -21.97 7.31
CA GLY A 130 6.29 -21.67 8.71
C GLY A 130 7.24 -20.60 9.25
N GLN A 131 6.70 -19.57 9.87
CA GLN A 131 7.47 -18.50 10.52
C GLN A 131 7.31 -18.56 12.03
N VAL A 132 8.43 -18.63 12.77
CA VAL A 132 8.41 -18.53 14.24
C VAL A 132 7.88 -17.17 14.70
N THR A 133 7.09 -17.20 15.77
CA THR A 133 6.57 -16.04 16.50
C THR A 133 6.49 -16.37 18.00
N GLY A 134 6.05 -15.44 18.85
CA GLY A 134 5.96 -15.65 20.31
C GLY A 134 7.15 -15.12 21.11
N GLY A 135 7.99 -14.29 20.50
CA GLY A 135 9.05 -13.53 21.20
C GLY A 135 10.15 -14.38 21.85
N GLY A 136 10.26 -15.66 21.47
CA GLY A 136 11.21 -16.60 22.08
C GLY A 136 10.76 -17.18 23.42
N VAL A 137 9.62 -16.74 23.95
CA VAL A 137 9.04 -17.24 25.21
C VAL A 137 8.00 -18.31 24.94
N ARG A 138 7.15 -18.09 23.94
CA ARG A 138 6.14 -19.05 23.50
C ARG A 138 6.54 -19.68 22.18
N LYS A 139 6.31 -20.98 22.04
CA LYS A 139 6.49 -21.73 20.79
C LYS A 139 5.30 -21.46 19.86
N GLY A 140 5.32 -20.30 19.21
CA GLY A 140 4.30 -19.88 18.24
C GLY A 140 4.75 -20.02 16.80
N ILE A 141 3.82 -20.32 15.90
CA ILE A 141 4.08 -20.38 14.45
C ILE A 141 2.99 -19.66 13.65
N ILE A 142 3.41 -18.93 12.60
CA ILE A 142 2.54 -18.38 11.58
C ILE A 142 2.75 -19.18 10.30
N VAL A 143 1.67 -19.73 9.75
CA VAL A 143 1.73 -20.53 8.52
C VAL A 143 1.36 -19.69 7.29
N GLY A 144 2.02 -19.97 6.17
CA GLY A 144 1.59 -19.48 4.88
C GLY A 144 0.30 -20.15 4.41
N ASN A 145 -0.44 -19.47 3.55
CA ASN A 145 -1.72 -19.92 3.03
C ASN A 145 -1.72 -19.74 1.49
N PRO A 146 -1.73 -20.83 0.70
CA PRO A 146 -1.73 -20.76 -0.76
C PRO A 146 -3.04 -20.21 -1.33
N ASP A 147 -4.13 -20.23 -0.58
CA ASP A 147 -5.45 -19.79 -1.01
C ASP A 147 -5.65 -18.27 -0.86
N LEU A 148 -4.62 -17.55 -0.40
CA LEU A 148 -4.67 -16.10 -0.25
C LEU A 148 -5.00 -15.43 -1.58
N GLN A 149 -5.95 -14.52 -1.53
CA GLN A 149 -6.24 -13.62 -2.63
C GLN A 149 -5.40 -12.35 -2.52
N PRO A 150 -5.13 -11.67 -3.63
CA PRO A 150 -4.55 -10.34 -3.58
C PRO A 150 -5.44 -9.33 -2.89
N GLU A 151 -4.80 -8.41 -2.17
CA GLU A 151 -5.46 -7.26 -1.58
C GLU A 151 -5.79 -6.26 -2.69
N LYS A 152 -6.98 -5.68 -2.61
CA LYS A 152 -7.43 -4.62 -3.52
C LYS A 152 -7.80 -3.39 -2.72
N SER A 153 -7.60 -2.21 -3.30
CA SER A 153 -8.12 -0.96 -2.75
C SER A 153 -8.84 -0.17 -3.82
N LEU A 154 -9.86 0.57 -3.42
CA LEU A 154 -10.46 1.64 -4.22
C LEU A 154 -10.34 2.92 -3.39
N SER A 155 -9.51 3.85 -3.87
CA SER A 155 -9.25 5.13 -3.21
C SER A 155 -9.88 6.25 -4.00
N GLU A 156 -10.65 7.08 -3.32
CA GLU A 156 -11.33 8.26 -3.85
C GLU A 156 -10.91 9.47 -3.03
N GLU A 157 -10.60 10.58 -3.69
CA GLU A 157 -10.28 11.83 -3.03
C GLU A 157 -10.79 13.04 -3.80
N ILE A 158 -11.07 14.11 -3.06
CA ILE A 158 -11.35 15.43 -3.60
C ILE A 158 -10.71 16.47 -2.70
N GLY A 159 -9.99 17.42 -3.31
CA GLY A 159 -9.27 18.45 -2.60
C GLY A 159 -9.41 19.81 -3.25
N LEU A 160 -9.53 20.84 -2.42
CA LEU A 160 -9.56 22.23 -2.82
C LEU A 160 -8.30 22.91 -2.29
N MET A 161 -7.52 23.46 -3.21
CA MET A 161 -6.28 24.17 -2.93
C MET A 161 -6.48 25.65 -3.22
N TRP A 162 -5.96 26.49 -2.33
CA TRP A 162 -5.93 27.92 -2.47
C TRP A 162 -4.50 28.45 -2.33
N ASP A 163 -4.09 29.29 -3.28
CA ASP A 163 -2.87 30.08 -3.19
C ASP A 163 -3.23 31.56 -3.34
N SER A 164 -2.89 32.37 -2.34
CA SER A 164 -3.09 33.82 -2.37
C SER A 164 -2.25 34.54 -3.42
N LEU A 165 -1.21 33.87 -3.94
CA LEU A 165 -0.11 34.45 -4.74
C LEU A 165 0.72 35.50 -3.98
N LYS A 166 0.51 35.61 -2.67
CA LYS A 166 1.13 36.58 -1.76
C LYS A 166 1.77 35.89 -0.55
N GLY A 167 2.17 34.63 -0.72
CA GLY A 167 2.88 33.87 0.31
C GLY A 167 1.99 33.13 1.31
N VAL A 168 0.66 33.12 1.13
CA VAL A 168 -0.26 32.25 1.90
C VAL A 168 -0.84 31.20 0.98
N ASN A 169 -0.81 29.94 1.40
CA ASN A 169 -1.53 28.85 0.76
C ASN A 169 -2.27 28.01 1.80
N ALA A 170 -3.39 27.42 1.37
CA ALA A 170 -4.18 26.53 2.17
C ALA A 170 -4.72 25.40 1.28
N GLY A 171 -5.00 24.26 1.88
CA GLY A 171 -5.57 23.12 1.18
C GLY A 171 -6.41 22.29 2.11
N ILE A 172 -7.48 21.71 1.57
CA ILE A 172 -8.27 20.70 2.25
C ILE A 172 -8.57 19.56 1.29
N THR A 173 -8.32 18.33 1.71
CA THR A 173 -8.59 17.11 0.95
C THR A 173 -9.42 16.17 1.80
N VAL A 174 -10.50 15.64 1.22
CA VAL A 174 -11.29 14.56 1.82
C VAL A 174 -11.00 13.29 1.02
N PHE A 175 -10.75 12.20 1.73
CA PHE A 175 -10.44 10.92 1.11
C PHE A 175 -11.23 9.77 1.72
N ASN A 176 -11.48 8.76 0.90
CA ASN A 176 -12.10 7.49 1.27
C ASN A 176 -11.39 6.35 0.55
N THR A 177 -10.99 5.31 1.27
CA THR A 177 -10.36 4.12 0.71
C THR A 177 -11.04 2.87 1.23
N ASP A 178 -11.61 2.10 0.31
CA ASP A 178 -12.16 0.78 0.59
C ASP A 178 -11.16 -0.30 0.23
N PHE A 179 -10.77 -1.10 1.22
CA PHE A 179 -9.92 -2.27 1.07
C PHE A 179 -10.76 -3.53 0.98
N LYS A 180 -10.37 -4.43 0.08
CA LYS A 180 -10.90 -5.79 -0.04
C LYS A 180 -9.80 -6.81 0.10
N ASN A 181 -10.14 -7.96 0.67
CA ASN A 181 -9.26 -9.11 0.85
C ASN A 181 -7.96 -8.77 1.58
N LYS A 182 -8.00 -7.87 2.58
CA LYS A 182 -6.79 -7.50 3.31
C LYS A 182 -6.25 -8.74 4.04
N ILE A 183 -4.96 -9.02 3.95
CA ILE A 183 -4.33 -10.18 4.59
C ILE A 183 -4.09 -9.84 6.06
N THR A 184 -4.61 -10.67 6.96
CA THR A 184 -4.36 -10.61 8.39
C THR A 184 -3.95 -11.97 8.92
N GLU A 185 -3.54 -12.00 10.18
CA GLU A 185 -3.23 -13.22 10.92
C GLU A 185 -4.36 -13.47 11.93
N VAL A 186 -4.97 -14.66 11.87
CA VAL A 186 -6.01 -15.11 12.80
C VAL A 186 -5.45 -16.27 13.62
N ARG A 187 -5.71 -16.25 14.93
CA ARG A 187 -5.25 -17.28 15.85
C ARG A 187 -6.13 -18.52 15.67
N ARG A 188 -5.59 -19.58 15.07
CA ARG A 188 -6.28 -20.86 14.88
C ARG A 188 -6.56 -21.55 16.22
N CYS A 189 -5.57 -21.51 17.11
CA CYS A 189 -5.61 -22.18 18.40
C CYS A 189 -4.63 -21.53 19.38
N GLU A 190 -4.89 -21.65 20.68
CA GLU A 190 -4.04 -21.12 21.75
C GLU A 190 -4.13 -22.03 22.97
N ASP A 191 -2.99 -22.46 23.49
CA ASP A 191 -2.83 -23.30 24.70
C ASP A 191 -3.77 -24.53 24.75
N THR A 192 -4.03 -25.12 23.59
CA THR A 192 -4.93 -26.27 23.41
C THR A 192 -4.19 -27.48 22.84
N PRO A 193 -4.58 -28.71 23.18
CA PRO A 193 -3.92 -29.93 22.68
C PRO A 193 -3.94 -30.11 21.15
N ASP A 194 -4.83 -29.39 20.47
CA ASP A 194 -5.04 -29.41 19.03
C ASP A 194 -4.10 -28.46 18.28
N CYS A 195 -3.28 -27.66 18.99
CA CYS A 195 -2.23 -26.84 18.40
C CYS A 195 -1.04 -27.68 17.90
N LYS A 196 -1.28 -28.46 16.86
CA LYS A 196 -0.30 -29.36 16.26
C LYS A 196 -0.22 -29.18 14.75
N ILE A 197 1.00 -29.28 14.22
CA ILE A 197 1.27 -29.40 12.79
C ILE A 197 2.18 -30.61 12.59
N GLY A 198 1.66 -31.65 11.95
CA GLY A 198 2.34 -32.95 11.94
C GLY A 198 2.52 -33.47 13.36
N ASN A 199 3.77 -33.77 13.73
CA ASN A 199 4.13 -34.25 15.07
C ASN A 199 4.54 -33.12 16.03
N ASP A 200 4.66 -31.88 15.56
CA ASP A 200 5.08 -30.75 16.38
C ASP A 200 3.90 -30.11 17.10
N VAL A 201 4.06 -29.94 18.42
CA VAL A 201 3.13 -29.21 19.28
C VAL A 201 3.59 -27.75 19.42
N TYR A 202 2.66 -26.81 19.34
CA TYR A 202 2.88 -25.37 19.49
C TYR A 202 2.00 -24.82 20.60
N ASP A 203 2.44 -23.75 21.25
CA ASP A 203 1.60 -23.01 22.22
C ASP A 203 0.46 -22.30 21.49
N PHE A 204 0.72 -21.88 20.25
CA PHE A 204 -0.30 -21.32 19.36
C PHE A 204 0.08 -21.38 17.88
N ILE A 205 -0.94 -21.40 17.04
CA ILE A 205 -0.82 -21.36 15.58
C ILE A 205 -1.64 -20.20 15.03
N SER A 206 -1.04 -19.39 14.16
CA SER A 206 -1.73 -18.32 13.44
C SER A 206 -1.77 -18.59 11.94
N ASP A 207 -2.95 -18.44 11.35
CA ASP A 207 -3.17 -18.57 9.91
C ASP A 207 -3.22 -17.21 9.24
N ARG A 208 -2.65 -17.11 8.05
CA ARG A 208 -2.87 -15.96 7.18
C ARG A 208 -4.17 -16.13 6.42
N VAL A 209 -5.05 -15.14 6.55
CA VAL A 209 -6.36 -15.13 5.90
C VAL A 209 -6.65 -13.77 5.30
N ASN A 210 -7.42 -13.74 4.22
CA ASN A 210 -8.01 -12.49 3.74
C ASN A 210 -9.20 -12.13 4.65
N VAL A 211 -9.15 -10.98 5.31
CA VAL A 211 -10.35 -10.32 5.84
C VAL A 211 -11.05 -9.56 4.72
N ASP A 212 -12.37 -9.70 4.65
CA ASP A 212 -13.10 -9.32 3.45
C ASP A 212 -13.04 -7.83 3.16
N LYS A 213 -13.28 -6.95 4.14
CA LYS A 213 -13.47 -5.52 3.91
C LYS A 213 -12.92 -4.67 5.05
N ALA A 214 -12.26 -3.57 4.70
CA ALA A 214 -11.94 -2.48 5.62
C ALA A 214 -12.12 -1.14 4.92
N ASN A 215 -12.39 -0.09 5.69
CA ASN A 215 -12.53 1.27 5.18
C ASN A 215 -11.58 2.19 5.93
N MET A 216 -11.00 3.15 5.23
CA MET A 216 -10.22 4.24 5.80
C MET A 216 -10.65 5.54 5.15
N ARG A 217 -11.01 6.54 5.96
CA ARG A 217 -11.47 7.83 5.47
C ARG A 217 -10.98 8.94 6.37
N GLY A 218 -10.88 10.13 5.82
CA GLY A 218 -10.29 11.22 6.55
C GLY A 218 -10.34 12.54 5.84
N VAL A 219 -9.74 13.51 6.51
CA VAL A 219 -9.56 14.86 6.02
C VAL A 219 -8.11 15.24 6.26
N GLU A 220 -7.47 15.80 5.25
CA GLU A 220 -6.16 16.40 5.34
C GLU A 220 -6.30 17.90 5.10
N ALA A 221 -5.64 18.69 5.93
CA ALA A 221 -5.58 20.13 5.77
C ALA A 221 -4.12 20.58 5.78
N THR A 222 -3.77 21.48 4.87
CA THR A 222 -2.44 22.08 4.77
C THR A 222 -2.55 23.59 4.87
N PHE A 223 -1.61 24.22 5.55
CA PHE A 223 -1.49 25.67 5.64
C PHE A 223 -0.03 26.07 5.55
N GLY A 224 0.27 27.00 4.66
CA GLY A 224 1.60 27.59 4.49
C GLY A 224 1.52 29.11 4.50
N TRP A 225 2.41 29.75 5.25
CA TRP A 225 2.50 31.20 5.33
C TRP A 225 3.95 31.68 5.35
N GLN A 226 4.35 32.35 4.28
CA GLN A 226 5.52 33.20 4.22
C GLN A 226 5.18 34.53 4.91
N ILE A 227 5.40 34.59 6.23
CA ILE A 227 5.05 35.75 7.06
C ILE A 227 5.82 36.99 6.60
N ASN A 228 7.11 36.82 6.33
CA ASN A 228 8.00 37.80 5.71
C ASN A 228 9.23 37.08 5.12
N LYS A 229 10.25 37.82 4.66
CA LYS A 229 11.48 37.23 4.08
C LYS A 229 12.26 36.29 5.03
N ASP A 230 12.09 36.44 6.34
CA ASP A 230 12.88 35.73 7.35
C ASP A 230 12.08 34.62 8.04
N TRP A 231 10.75 34.66 7.97
CA TRP A 231 9.87 33.75 8.69
C TRP A 231 8.91 33.03 7.76
N LYS A 232 8.90 31.70 7.87
CA LYS A 232 7.96 30.82 7.16
C LYS A 232 7.32 29.85 8.15
N TRP A 233 6.00 29.72 8.09
CA TRP A 233 5.24 28.78 8.90
C TRP A 233 4.53 27.77 7.99
N ASN A 234 4.66 26.48 8.31
CA ASN A 234 3.94 25.40 7.64
C ASN A 234 3.24 24.55 8.69
N THR A 235 1.98 24.20 8.45
CA THR A 235 1.20 23.28 9.27
C THR A 235 0.48 22.29 8.37
N ASN A 236 0.48 21.02 8.77
CA ASN A 236 -0.45 20.03 8.25
C ASN A 236 -1.23 19.39 9.39
N TYR A 237 -2.46 19.03 9.09
CA TYR A 237 -3.37 18.31 9.97
C TYR A 237 -4.01 17.17 9.22
N THR A 238 -3.99 15.99 9.81
CA THR A 238 -4.66 14.81 9.28
C THR A 238 -5.60 14.25 10.33
N TYR A 239 -6.88 14.12 9.95
CA TYR A 239 -7.84 13.28 10.65
C TYR A 239 -8.02 11.97 9.86
N THR A 240 -7.89 10.83 10.53
CA THR A 240 -8.11 9.53 9.90
C THR A 240 -8.92 8.62 10.80
N SER A 241 -9.97 8.03 10.24
CA SER A 241 -10.76 7.00 10.86
C SER A 241 -10.72 5.75 9.99
N SER A 242 -10.33 4.63 10.57
CA SER A 242 -10.28 3.34 9.90
C SER A 242 -11.12 2.32 10.66
N GLU A 243 -11.72 1.38 9.92
CA GLU A 243 -12.59 0.36 10.48
C GLU A 243 -12.53 -0.91 9.66
N GLN A 244 -12.41 -2.06 10.32
CA GLN A 244 -12.61 -3.37 9.71
C GLN A 244 -14.11 -3.64 9.61
N LYS A 245 -14.61 -3.89 8.40
CA LYS A 245 -16.05 -4.07 8.12
C LYS A 245 -16.50 -5.53 8.24
N SER A 246 -15.58 -6.46 8.44
CA SER A 246 -15.82 -7.91 8.48
C SER A 246 -14.68 -8.65 9.17
N GLY A 247 -14.90 -9.92 9.51
CA GLY A 247 -13.90 -10.78 10.15
C GLY A 247 -13.90 -10.67 11.68
N GLU A 248 -12.98 -11.37 12.33
CA GLU A 248 -12.88 -11.46 13.79
C GLU A 248 -12.79 -10.08 14.47
N PHE A 249 -12.17 -9.11 13.80
CA PHE A 249 -11.95 -7.75 14.32
C PHE A 249 -12.95 -6.72 13.78
N GLN A 250 -14.13 -7.15 13.31
CA GLN A 250 -15.16 -6.24 12.81
C GLN A 250 -15.48 -5.12 13.82
N GLY A 251 -15.59 -3.89 13.31
CA GLY A 251 -15.83 -2.67 14.11
C GLY A 251 -14.59 -2.12 14.82
N LYS A 252 -13.45 -2.83 14.77
CA LYS A 252 -12.17 -2.32 15.30
C LYS A 252 -11.42 -1.53 14.23
N ALA A 253 -10.50 -0.69 14.68
CA ALA A 253 -9.62 0.05 13.79
C ALA A 253 -8.76 -0.88 12.93
N LEU A 254 -8.41 -0.44 11.72
CA LEU A 254 -7.59 -1.23 10.79
C LEU A 254 -6.13 -1.33 11.24
N ASN A 255 -5.66 -0.29 11.92
CA ASN A 255 -4.32 -0.14 12.46
C ASN A 255 -4.36 0.79 13.68
N GLN A 256 -3.30 0.78 14.48
CA GLN A 256 -3.18 1.61 15.69
C GLN A 256 -2.61 3.00 15.35
N MET A 257 -3.12 3.65 14.29
CA MET A 257 -2.70 5.01 13.94
C MET A 257 -3.47 6.04 14.79
N PRO A 258 -2.82 7.15 15.20
CA PRO A 258 -3.51 8.27 15.84
C PRO A 258 -4.63 8.79 14.94
N LYS A 259 -5.81 9.07 15.52
CA LYS A 259 -6.92 9.65 14.76
C LYS A 259 -6.65 11.08 14.30
N HIS A 260 -5.83 11.81 15.06
CA HIS A 260 -5.46 13.19 14.79
C HIS A 260 -3.95 13.29 14.79
N MET A 261 -3.39 13.89 13.74
CA MET A 261 -1.97 14.22 13.66
C MET A 261 -1.84 15.67 13.22
N VAL A 262 -1.04 16.45 13.95
CA VAL A 262 -0.72 17.83 13.62
C VAL A 262 0.80 17.92 13.55
N ASN A 263 1.33 18.43 12.44
CA ASN A 263 2.74 18.75 12.32
C ASN A 263 2.86 20.23 11.98
N THR A 264 3.69 20.96 12.72
CA THR A 264 3.94 22.40 12.51
C THR A 264 5.44 22.66 12.48
N VAL A 265 5.88 23.50 11.56
CA VAL A 265 7.27 23.94 11.40
C VAL A 265 7.30 25.44 11.23
N LEU A 266 8.08 26.12 12.06
CA LEU A 266 8.36 27.55 11.95
C LEU A 266 9.85 27.72 11.62
N ASP A 267 10.13 28.11 10.39
CA ASP A 267 11.48 28.37 9.90
C ASP A 267 11.83 29.85 10.09
N TRP A 268 12.97 30.10 10.73
CA TRP A 268 13.55 31.43 10.85
C TRP A 268 14.94 31.47 10.21
N ARG A 269 15.14 32.40 9.27
CA ARG A 269 16.45 32.71 8.70
C ARG A 269 17.05 33.90 9.42
N ALA A 270 17.93 33.62 10.39
CA ALA A 270 18.69 34.64 11.07
C ALA A 270 19.73 35.26 10.11
N THR A 271 19.80 36.59 10.09
CA THR A 271 20.84 37.37 9.39
C THR A 271 21.98 37.71 10.33
#